data_AF-A0A1G9LM98-F1
#
_entry.id   AF-A0A1G9LM98-F1
#
_cell.length_a   1.000
_cell.length_b   1.000
_cell.length_c   1.000
_cell.angle_alpha   90.00
_cell.angle_beta   90.00
_cell.angle_gamma   90.00
#
_symmetry.space_group_name_H-M   'P 1'
#
loop_
_entity.id
_entity.type
_entity.pdbx_description
1 polymer ?
#
loop_
_entity_poly.entity_id
_entity_poly.type
_entity_poly.pdbx_seq_one_letter_code
_entity_poly.pdbx_strand_id
1 'polypeptide(L)'
;MINDSCLNATKSRPAALEYLEGIGVDCGSSVDLVVASHWHDDHIRGMAQVVDTCSSATFVCSTALRSDEFVQLVSAAEPEMSLGSGLSEFRKVMDIVVGRRNSGVQNPVKFAQADMTIWSNPNRPAVRVHTLSPSSASTLHTFQEIGALIPSVESARLRVPKVQPNDTSVVVWVEFEFEQALLGADLEVVADDARGWAAICDSATRPNGSAGVYKVAHHGSVTGHYDGIYAQLLSALPISVLAPFSRGRTILPTEADRERLCSHSSEVYSTNTKISPVRLPRERLVGKTLKESNNKVEVVDPSFGHIRLRRRTDDPTWRVELRGHAGALCVA
;
A
#
# COMPACT_ATOMS: atom_id res chain seq x y z
N MET A 1 8.66 -10.63 3.32
CA MET A 1 7.34 -9.98 3.21
C MET A 1 7.34 -9.05 1.99
N ILE A 2 6.24 -9.04 1.24
CA ILE A 2 5.91 -8.01 0.25
C ILE A 2 4.71 -7.23 0.80
N ASN A 3 4.75 -5.89 0.80
CA ASN A 3 3.63 -5.04 1.20
C ASN A 3 3.23 -4.17 0.01
N ASP A 4 1.98 -4.27 -0.40
CA ASP A 4 1.43 -3.72 -1.64
C ASP A 4 2.10 -4.24 -2.93
N SER A 5 1.54 -3.87 -4.07
CA SER A 5 1.99 -4.25 -5.40
C SER A 5 1.77 -3.11 -6.39
N CYS A 6 2.78 -2.89 -7.23
CA CYS A 6 2.69 -2.06 -8.42
C CYS A 6 3.37 -2.78 -9.59
N LEU A 7 2.96 -2.45 -10.82
CA LEU A 7 3.55 -3.01 -12.02
C LEU A 7 4.72 -2.14 -12.49
N ASN A 8 5.81 -2.80 -12.90
CA ASN A 8 6.76 -2.20 -13.82
C ASN A 8 6.09 -2.03 -15.18
N ALA A 9 5.81 -0.79 -15.59
CA ALA A 9 5.06 -0.48 -16.81
C ALA A 9 5.72 -1.00 -18.09
N THR A 10 7.04 -1.21 -18.10
CA THR A 10 7.75 -1.70 -19.29
C THR A 10 7.62 -3.22 -19.47
N LYS A 11 7.53 -3.97 -18.37
CA LYS A 11 7.51 -5.44 -18.40
C LYS A 11 6.15 -6.04 -18.04
N SER A 12 5.19 -5.21 -17.61
CA SER A 12 3.87 -5.63 -17.12
C SER A 12 3.96 -6.71 -16.03
N ARG A 13 4.98 -6.59 -15.16
CA ARG A 13 5.26 -7.53 -14.07
C ARG A 13 5.35 -6.77 -12.74
N PRO A 14 4.92 -7.37 -11.61
CA PRO A 14 5.07 -6.74 -10.30
C PRO A 14 6.52 -6.38 -9.99
N ALA A 15 6.76 -5.12 -9.62
CA ALA A 15 8.11 -4.60 -9.39
C ALA A 15 8.82 -5.34 -8.24
N ALA A 16 8.08 -5.79 -7.23
CA ALA A 16 8.61 -6.56 -6.11
C ALA A 16 9.18 -7.92 -6.54
N LEU A 17 8.48 -8.65 -7.41
CA LEU A 17 8.95 -9.94 -7.92
C LEU A 17 10.23 -9.76 -8.74
N GLU A 18 10.26 -8.76 -9.63
CA GLU A 18 11.46 -8.46 -10.41
C GLU A 18 12.68 -8.16 -9.54
N TYR A 19 12.48 -7.39 -8.46
CA TYR A 19 13.56 -7.05 -7.54
C TYR A 19 14.06 -8.28 -6.78
N LEU A 20 13.16 -9.06 -6.18
CA LEU A 20 13.51 -10.22 -5.36
C LEU A 20 14.23 -11.29 -6.18
N GLU A 21 13.71 -11.65 -7.34
CA GLU A 21 14.37 -12.59 -8.26
C GLU A 21 15.73 -12.05 -8.75
N GLY A 22 15.80 -10.74 -9.02
CA GLY A 22 17.03 -10.08 -9.43
C GLY A 22 18.14 -10.09 -8.37
N ILE A 23 17.80 -10.32 -7.09
CA ILE A 23 18.78 -10.54 -6.01
C ILE A 23 18.89 -12.02 -5.60
N GLY A 24 18.32 -12.95 -6.39
CA GLY A 24 18.43 -14.39 -6.19
C GLY A 24 17.48 -14.98 -5.15
N VAL A 25 16.41 -14.27 -4.77
CA VAL A 25 15.39 -14.80 -3.86
C VAL A 25 14.42 -15.68 -4.64
N ASP A 26 14.18 -16.91 -4.16
CA ASP A 26 13.11 -17.76 -4.66
C ASP A 26 11.78 -17.31 -4.06
N CYS A 27 11.02 -16.53 -4.83
CA CYS A 27 9.73 -15.99 -4.41
C CYS A 27 8.71 -17.07 -4.03
N GLY A 28 8.80 -18.27 -4.61
CA GLY A 28 7.86 -19.36 -4.35
C GLY A 28 7.94 -19.94 -2.95
N SER A 29 9.10 -19.81 -2.29
CA SER A 29 9.38 -20.43 -0.99
C SER A 29 9.89 -19.45 0.07
N SER A 30 10.50 -18.33 -0.32
CA SER A 30 11.20 -17.41 0.59
C SER A 30 10.36 -16.21 1.03
N VAL A 31 9.15 -16.05 0.51
CA VAL A 31 8.21 -15.00 0.91
C VAL A 31 7.20 -15.58 1.88
N ASP A 32 7.24 -15.16 3.15
CA ASP A 32 6.28 -15.62 4.16
C ASP A 32 4.92 -14.89 4.11
N LEU A 33 4.94 -13.61 3.71
CA LEU A 33 3.79 -12.72 3.77
C LEU A 33 3.68 -11.88 2.49
N VAL A 34 2.46 -11.77 1.97
CA VAL A 34 2.05 -10.77 0.97
C VAL A 34 0.90 -9.96 1.58
N VAL A 35 1.12 -8.68 1.85
CA VAL A 35 0.17 -7.79 2.52
C VAL A 35 -0.44 -6.84 1.49
N ALA A 36 -1.77 -6.77 1.41
CA ALA A 36 -2.50 -5.71 0.72
C ALA A 36 -2.96 -4.69 1.76
N SER A 37 -2.41 -3.48 1.71
CA SER A 37 -2.74 -2.44 2.68
C SER A 37 -4.19 -1.99 2.54
N HIS A 38 -4.68 -1.84 1.31
CA HIS A 38 -6.09 -1.62 0.94
C HIS A 38 -6.25 -1.89 -0.58
N TRP A 39 -7.44 -1.74 -1.15
CA TRP A 39 -7.73 -2.20 -2.52
C TRP A 39 -7.64 -1.15 -3.64
N HIS A 40 -7.04 0.01 -3.40
CA HIS A 40 -6.82 0.96 -4.50
C HIS A 40 -5.81 0.41 -5.51
N ASP A 41 -6.00 0.78 -6.78
CA ASP A 41 -5.20 0.27 -7.89
C ASP A 41 -3.69 0.47 -7.71
N ASP A 42 -3.27 1.59 -7.16
CA ASP A 42 -1.87 1.93 -6.91
C ASP A 42 -1.24 1.14 -5.76
N HIS A 43 -2.03 0.34 -5.04
CA HIS A 43 -1.59 -0.57 -3.98
C HIS A 43 -1.70 -2.04 -4.33
N ILE A 44 -2.59 -2.44 -5.24
CA ILE A 44 -2.83 -3.87 -5.52
C ILE A 44 -2.65 -4.27 -6.98
N ARG A 45 -2.27 -3.36 -7.87
CA ARG A 45 -2.10 -3.73 -9.28
C ARG A 45 -1.02 -4.80 -9.45
N GLY A 46 -1.40 -5.94 -10.03
CA GLY A 46 -0.53 -7.10 -10.19
C GLY A 46 -0.40 -7.98 -8.94
N MET A 47 -1.15 -7.67 -7.87
CA MET A 47 -1.12 -8.43 -6.63
C MET A 47 -1.53 -9.89 -6.85
N ALA A 48 -2.45 -10.18 -7.77
CA ALA A 48 -2.82 -11.56 -8.07
C ALA A 48 -1.60 -12.37 -8.54
N GLN A 49 -0.75 -11.78 -9.40
CA GLN A 49 0.49 -12.41 -9.84
C GLN A 49 1.50 -12.55 -8.70
N VAL A 50 1.61 -11.56 -7.81
CA VAL A 50 2.48 -11.65 -6.62
C VAL A 50 2.06 -12.80 -5.73
N VAL A 51 0.77 -12.86 -5.39
CA VAL A 51 0.21 -13.93 -4.55
C VAL A 51 0.48 -15.25 -5.23
N ASP A 52 0.04 -15.45 -6.48
CA ASP A 52 0.23 -16.70 -7.24
C ASP A 52 1.68 -17.18 -7.26
N THR A 53 2.62 -16.28 -7.57
CA THR A 53 4.06 -16.58 -7.60
C THR A 53 4.59 -16.95 -6.22
N CYS A 54 4.15 -16.27 -5.16
CA CYS A 54 4.56 -16.53 -3.78
C CYS A 54 3.65 -17.60 -3.16
N SER A 55 3.76 -18.85 -3.64
CA SER A 55 2.85 -19.94 -3.30
C SER A 55 2.90 -20.35 -1.82
N SER A 56 4.05 -20.22 -1.15
CA SER A 56 4.20 -20.45 0.29
C SER A 56 3.69 -19.30 1.17
N ALA A 57 3.47 -18.10 0.60
CA ALA A 57 3.15 -16.92 1.38
C ALA A 57 1.71 -16.96 1.89
N THR A 58 1.51 -16.48 3.12
CA THR A 58 0.19 -16.12 3.62
C THR A 58 -0.21 -14.75 3.07
N PHE A 59 -1.38 -14.68 2.45
CA PHE A 59 -1.97 -13.40 2.03
C PHE A 59 -2.55 -12.68 3.25
N VAL A 60 -2.33 -11.37 3.37
CA VAL A 60 -2.86 -10.55 4.46
C VAL A 60 -3.64 -9.38 3.90
N CYS A 61 -4.87 -9.20 4.35
CA CYS A 61 -5.69 -8.04 4.00
C CYS A 61 -6.48 -7.56 5.22
N SER A 62 -7.06 -6.37 5.14
CA SER A 62 -7.86 -5.80 6.22
C SER A 62 -9.02 -6.71 6.64
N THR A 63 -9.29 -6.84 7.94
CA THR A 63 -10.47 -7.55 8.46
C THR A 63 -11.79 -6.92 8.01
N ALA A 64 -11.75 -5.62 7.68
CA ALA A 64 -12.87 -4.90 7.07
C ALA A 64 -13.30 -5.49 5.72
N LEU A 65 -12.44 -6.28 5.06
CA LEU A 65 -12.71 -6.94 3.77
C LEU A 65 -13.22 -8.37 3.91
N ARG A 66 -13.47 -8.84 5.14
CA ARG A 66 -14.00 -10.17 5.39
C ARG A 66 -15.53 -10.23 5.29
N SER A 67 -16.23 -9.10 5.27
CA SER A 67 -17.68 -9.09 5.38
C SER A 67 -18.35 -9.80 4.19
N ASP A 68 -19.44 -10.52 4.47
CA ASP A 68 -20.20 -11.23 3.42
C ASP A 68 -20.70 -10.22 2.37
N GLU A 69 -21.02 -9.01 2.82
CA GLU A 69 -21.41 -7.87 1.99
C GLU A 69 -20.29 -7.45 1.03
N PHE A 70 -19.03 -7.43 1.49
CA PHE A 70 -17.89 -7.16 0.62
C PHE A 70 -17.65 -8.31 -0.36
N VAL A 71 -17.79 -9.56 0.09
CA VAL A 71 -17.68 -10.73 -0.79
C VAL A 71 -18.75 -10.69 -1.89
N GLN A 72 -19.98 -10.31 -1.56
CA GLN A 72 -21.05 -10.09 -2.54
C GLN A 72 -20.70 -8.96 -3.51
N LEU A 73 -20.18 -7.83 -3.02
CA LEU A 73 -19.73 -6.71 -3.85
C LEU A 73 -18.63 -7.13 -4.84
N VAL A 74 -17.63 -7.88 -4.36
CA VAL A 74 -16.52 -8.41 -5.19
C VAL A 74 -17.05 -9.45 -6.19
N SER A 75 -17.99 -10.30 -5.79
CA SER A 75 -18.59 -11.30 -6.68
C SER A 75 -19.47 -10.66 -7.77
N ALA A 76 -20.14 -9.55 -7.45
CA ALA A 76 -20.90 -8.73 -8.40
C ALA A 76 -20.00 -7.88 -9.31
N ALA A 77 -18.70 -7.76 -9.01
CA ALA A 77 -17.73 -7.14 -9.91
C ALA A 77 -17.46 -8.04 -11.12
N GLU A 78 -18.39 -8.00 -12.08
CA GLU A 78 -18.18 -8.52 -13.44
C GLU A 78 -17.19 -7.61 -14.21
N PRO A 79 -16.40 -8.16 -15.16
CA PRO A 79 -15.50 -7.36 -16.00
C PRO A 79 -16.20 -6.23 -16.76
N GLU A 80 -17.49 -6.41 -17.04
CA GLU A 80 -18.36 -5.47 -17.76
C GLU A 80 -18.98 -4.41 -16.83
N MET A 81 -18.97 -4.64 -15.51
CA MET A 81 -19.46 -3.69 -14.51
C MET A 81 -18.34 -2.75 -14.08
N SER A 82 -18.63 -1.44 -14.08
CA SER A 82 -17.69 -0.35 -13.81
C SER A 82 -17.26 -0.22 -12.33
N LEU A 83 -17.12 -1.35 -11.62
CA LEU A 83 -16.84 -1.44 -10.18
C LEU A 83 -15.37 -1.14 -9.81
N GLY A 84 -14.52 -0.81 -10.79
CA GLY A 84 -13.13 -0.38 -10.61
C GLY A 84 -12.14 -1.54 -10.67
N SER A 85 -10.96 -1.29 -11.27
CA SER A 85 -9.94 -2.32 -11.48
C SER A 85 -9.39 -2.93 -10.19
N GLY A 86 -9.42 -2.20 -9.08
CA GLY A 86 -8.98 -2.69 -7.78
C GLY A 86 -9.82 -3.86 -7.27
N LEU A 87 -11.15 -3.78 -7.34
CA LEU A 87 -12.02 -4.89 -6.92
C LEU A 87 -11.85 -6.12 -7.82
N SER A 88 -11.66 -5.93 -9.13
CA SER A 88 -11.37 -7.03 -10.06
C SER A 88 -10.04 -7.72 -9.74
N GLU A 89 -9.01 -6.95 -9.42
CA GLU A 89 -7.71 -7.50 -9.04
C GLU A 89 -7.78 -8.22 -7.68
N PHE A 90 -8.52 -7.66 -6.72
CA PHE A 90 -8.76 -8.30 -5.43
C PHE A 90 -9.55 -9.61 -5.58
N ARG A 91 -10.55 -9.67 -6.46
CA ARG A 91 -11.28 -10.92 -6.79
C ARG A 91 -10.32 -12.04 -7.21
N LYS A 92 -9.41 -11.76 -8.14
CA LYS A 92 -8.40 -12.74 -8.59
C LYS A 92 -7.51 -13.22 -7.45
N VAL A 93 -7.10 -12.32 -6.56
CA VAL A 93 -6.33 -12.68 -5.36
C VAL A 93 -7.13 -13.66 -4.49
N MET A 94 -8.40 -13.37 -4.24
CA MET A 94 -9.26 -14.24 -3.45
C MET A 94 -9.48 -15.60 -4.11
N ASP A 95 -9.66 -15.66 -5.43
CA ASP A 95 -9.77 -16.92 -6.18
C ASP A 95 -8.53 -17.81 -5.98
N ILE A 96 -7.32 -17.21 -6.03
CA ILE A 96 -6.05 -17.92 -5.79
C ILE A 96 -5.99 -18.45 -4.35
N VAL A 97 -6.32 -17.61 -3.36
CA VAL A 97 -6.30 -17.96 -1.93
C VAL A 97 -7.29 -19.08 -1.60
N VAL A 98 -8.50 -19.02 -2.14
CA VAL A 98 -9.52 -20.08 -2.00
C VAL A 98 -9.02 -21.36 -2.68
N GLY A 99 -8.42 -21.26 -3.88
CA GLY A 99 -7.79 -22.39 -4.56
C GLY A 99 -6.71 -23.09 -3.73
N ARG A 100 -5.86 -22.32 -3.03
CA ARG A 100 -4.86 -22.85 -2.08
C ARG A 100 -5.50 -23.60 -0.92
N ARG A 101 -6.54 -23.01 -0.31
CA ARG A 101 -7.27 -23.64 0.78
C ARG A 101 -7.87 -24.97 0.35
N ASN A 102 -8.51 -25.01 -0.82
CA ASN A 102 -9.10 -26.23 -1.38
C ASN A 102 -8.05 -27.29 -1.72
N SER A 103 -6.82 -26.87 -2.01
CA SER A 103 -5.67 -27.74 -2.23
C SER A 103 -4.95 -28.17 -0.94
N GLY A 104 -5.51 -27.85 0.23
CA GLY A 104 -5.01 -28.30 1.53
C GLY A 104 -4.01 -27.37 2.23
N VAL A 105 -3.73 -26.18 1.68
CA VAL A 105 -2.91 -25.17 2.36
C VAL A 105 -3.64 -24.66 3.60
N GLN A 106 -2.99 -24.79 4.76
CA GLN A 106 -3.52 -24.30 6.03
C GLN A 106 -3.37 -22.77 6.11
N ASN A 107 -4.46 -22.08 6.47
CA ASN A 107 -4.50 -20.63 6.70
C ASN A 107 -3.83 -19.78 5.59
N PRO A 108 -4.24 -19.90 4.31
CA PRO A 108 -3.63 -19.14 3.21
C PRO A 108 -3.92 -17.64 3.27
N VAL A 109 -4.79 -17.20 4.19
CA VAL A 109 -5.14 -15.80 4.43
C VAL A 109 -5.18 -15.47 5.92
N LYS A 110 -4.72 -14.27 6.27
CA LYS A 110 -4.92 -13.63 7.57
C LYS A 110 -5.62 -12.29 7.38
N PHE A 111 -6.49 -11.96 8.34
CA PHE A 111 -7.20 -10.70 8.37
C PHE A 111 -6.52 -9.77 9.37
N ALA A 112 -5.92 -8.69 8.88
CA ALA A 112 -5.24 -7.68 9.67
C ALA A 112 -6.23 -6.87 10.50
N GLN A 113 -5.82 -6.58 11.73
CA GLN A 113 -6.51 -5.71 12.68
C GLN A 113 -5.44 -5.00 13.52
N ALA A 114 -5.82 -3.92 14.21
CA ALA A 114 -4.96 -3.27 15.19
C ALA A 114 -4.34 -4.25 16.18
N ASP A 115 -3.08 -3.98 16.51
CA ASP A 115 -2.26 -4.65 17.54
C ASP A 115 -2.07 -6.16 17.34
N MET A 116 -2.09 -6.63 16.09
CA MET A 116 -1.99 -8.05 15.78
C MET A 116 -0.60 -8.40 15.22
N THR A 117 0.08 -9.37 15.85
CA THR A 117 1.25 -10.01 15.24
C THR A 117 0.81 -10.92 14.09
N ILE A 118 1.18 -10.57 12.85
CA ILE A 118 0.84 -11.36 11.66
C ILE A 118 1.94 -12.35 11.26
N TRP A 119 3.17 -12.15 11.73
CA TRP A 119 4.27 -13.09 11.55
C TRP A 119 5.36 -12.88 12.61
N SER A 120 6.03 -13.97 12.99
CA SER A 120 7.19 -13.95 13.87
C SER A 120 8.18 -15.03 13.44
N ASN A 121 9.47 -14.74 13.54
CA ASN A 121 10.49 -15.75 13.29
C ASN A 121 10.71 -16.58 14.58
N PRO A 122 10.44 -17.90 14.58
CA PRO A 122 10.61 -18.72 15.78
C PRO A 122 12.06 -18.82 16.25
N ASN A 123 13.02 -18.70 15.32
CA ASN A 123 14.45 -18.76 15.61
C ASN A 123 15.05 -17.39 15.93
N ARG A 124 14.32 -16.30 15.64
CA ARG A 124 14.71 -14.92 15.93
C ARG A 124 13.52 -14.12 16.45
N PRO A 125 13.18 -14.25 17.74
CA PRO A 125 11.98 -13.63 18.31
C PRO A 125 11.92 -12.10 18.20
N ALA A 126 13.07 -11.44 18.03
CA ALA A 126 13.17 -10.00 17.78
C ALA A 126 12.88 -9.59 16.32
N VAL A 127 12.51 -10.55 15.47
CA VAL A 127 12.12 -10.32 14.08
C VAL A 127 10.65 -10.68 13.93
N ARG A 128 9.80 -9.64 13.90
CA ARG A 128 8.33 -9.77 13.93
C ARG A 128 7.67 -8.74 13.02
N VAL A 129 6.45 -9.05 12.60
CA VAL A 129 5.61 -8.15 11.82
C VAL A 129 4.26 -8.04 12.51
N HIS A 130 3.86 -6.80 12.79
CA HIS A 130 2.58 -6.46 13.41
C HIS A 130 1.76 -5.55 12.50
N THR A 131 0.44 -5.63 12.62
CA THR A 131 -0.48 -4.67 12.03
C THR A 131 -1.00 -3.75 13.13
N LEU A 132 -0.99 -2.44 12.87
CA LEU A 132 -1.46 -1.41 13.82
C LEU A 132 -2.88 -0.94 13.50
N SER A 133 -3.42 -1.30 12.33
CA SER A 133 -4.76 -0.93 11.88
C SER A 133 -5.34 -2.03 10.97
N PRO A 134 -6.64 -1.98 10.64
CA PRO A 134 -7.66 -1.04 11.10
C PRO A 134 -8.00 -1.22 12.60
N SER A 135 -8.46 -0.15 13.25
CA SER A 135 -9.09 -0.24 14.57
C SER A 135 -10.44 -0.96 14.49
N SER A 136 -10.96 -1.42 15.63
CA SER A 136 -12.31 -2.00 15.68
C SER A 136 -13.39 -1.00 15.23
N ALA A 137 -13.26 0.28 15.58
CA ALA A 137 -14.18 1.32 15.11
C ALA A 137 -14.08 1.54 13.60
N SER A 138 -12.87 1.53 13.02
CA SER A 138 -12.67 1.64 11.56
C SER A 138 -13.29 0.46 10.83
N THR A 139 -13.15 -0.74 11.39
CA THR A 139 -13.75 -1.97 10.86
C THR A 139 -15.28 -1.88 10.90
N LEU A 140 -15.87 -1.48 12.03
CA LEU A 140 -17.33 -1.32 12.16
C LEU A 140 -17.88 -0.26 11.20
N HIS A 141 -17.19 0.88 11.10
CA HIS A 141 -17.53 1.95 10.15
C HIS A 141 -17.54 1.42 8.71
N THR A 142 -16.49 0.69 8.31
CA THR A 142 -16.42 0.12 6.97
C THR A 142 -17.54 -0.89 6.69
N PHE A 143 -17.88 -1.75 7.66
CA PHE A 143 -19.00 -2.67 7.51
C PHE A 143 -20.34 -1.94 7.30
N GLN A 144 -20.56 -0.83 8.02
CA GLN A 144 -21.75 0.00 7.82
C GLN A 144 -21.78 0.65 6.44
N GLU A 145 -20.64 1.18 5.97
CA GLU A 145 -20.53 1.77 4.63
C GLU A 145 -20.79 0.73 3.54
N ILE A 146 -20.13 -0.44 3.61
CA ILE A 146 -20.29 -1.51 2.62
C ILE A 146 -21.72 -2.07 2.64
N GLY A 147 -22.30 -2.29 3.82
CA GLY A 147 -23.68 -2.77 3.96
C GLY A 147 -24.71 -1.84 3.31
N ALA A 148 -24.48 -0.52 3.39
CA ALA A 148 -25.32 0.48 2.72
C ALA A 148 -25.25 0.41 1.18
N LEU A 149 -24.25 -0.26 0.60
CA LEU A 149 -24.11 -0.40 -0.85
C LEU A 149 -24.96 -1.55 -1.44
N ILE A 150 -25.34 -2.56 -0.65
CA ILE A 150 -26.04 -3.75 -1.18
C ILE A 150 -27.34 -3.41 -1.93
N PRO A 151 -28.24 -2.55 -1.40
CA PRO A 151 -29.47 -2.20 -2.12
C PRO A 151 -29.23 -1.53 -3.49
N SER A 152 -28.05 -0.90 -3.67
CA SER A 152 -27.66 -0.24 -4.92
C SER A 152 -27.11 -1.21 -5.98
N VAL A 153 -26.70 -2.41 -5.59
CA VAL A 153 -26.22 -3.47 -6.51
C VAL A 153 -27.40 -4.24 -7.13
N GLU A 154 -28.48 -4.46 -6.37
CA GLU A 154 -29.70 -5.11 -6.87
C GLU A 154 -30.50 -4.21 -7.83
N SER A 155 -30.45 -2.90 -7.62
CA SER A 155 -31.05 -1.91 -8.52
C SER A 155 -30.06 -1.54 -9.64
N ALA A 156 -29.92 -2.44 -10.61
CA ALA A 156 -29.04 -2.28 -11.77
C ALA A 156 -29.17 -0.90 -12.43
N ARG A 157 -28.32 0.07 -12.03
CA ARG A 157 -27.92 1.31 -12.75
C ARG A 157 -27.15 2.35 -11.93
N LEU A 158 -26.82 2.13 -10.65
CA LEU A 158 -26.09 3.14 -9.88
C LEU A 158 -24.62 2.75 -9.68
N ARG A 159 -23.74 3.70 -10.01
CA ARG A 159 -22.31 3.66 -9.68
C ARG A 159 -22.22 3.48 -8.17
N VAL A 160 -21.67 2.34 -7.72
CA VAL A 160 -21.49 2.06 -6.29
C VAL A 160 -20.80 3.27 -5.64
N PRO A 161 -21.39 3.87 -4.59
CA PRO A 161 -20.76 4.94 -3.84
C PRO A 161 -19.32 4.57 -3.50
N LYS A 162 -18.42 5.54 -3.63
CA LYS A 162 -17.01 5.33 -3.33
C LYS A 162 -16.89 5.09 -1.82
N VAL A 163 -16.84 3.82 -1.38
CA VAL A 163 -16.31 3.46 -0.06
C VAL A 163 -14.98 4.17 0.07
N GLN A 164 -14.74 4.87 1.17
CA GLN A 164 -13.45 5.51 1.39
C GLN A 164 -12.49 4.41 1.84
N PRO A 165 -11.70 3.82 0.92
CA PRO A 165 -11.03 2.55 1.22
C PRO A 165 -9.84 2.75 2.16
N ASN A 166 -9.42 4.00 2.38
CA ASN A 166 -8.32 4.36 3.25
C ASN A 166 -8.61 4.04 4.73
N ASP A 167 -9.88 3.98 5.15
CA ASP A 167 -10.30 3.51 6.48
C ASP A 167 -9.93 2.04 6.74
N THR A 168 -9.77 1.27 5.66
CA THR A 168 -9.35 -0.14 5.74
C THR A 168 -7.84 -0.33 5.71
N SER A 169 -7.08 0.76 5.55
CA SER A 169 -5.62 0.73 5.44
C SER A 169 -4.98 -0.09 6.55
N VAL A 170 -4.11 -1.02 6.17
CA VAL A 170 -3.29 -1.80 7.08
C VAL A 170 -1.93 -1.13 7.24
N VAL A 171 -1.73 -0.47 8.38
CA VAL A 171 -0.44 0.05 8.83
C VAL A 171 0.36 -1.10 9.40
N VAL A 172 1.61 -1.25 8.95
CA VAL A 172 2.49 -2.36 9.33
C VAL A 172 3.67 -1.85 10.13
N TRP A 173 3.95 -2.51 11.25
CA TRP A 173 5.13 -2.31 12.09
C TRP A 173 6.05 -3.52 11.97
N VAL A 174 7.26 -3.30 11.45
CA VAL A 174 8.27 -4.34 11.28
C VAL A 174 9.34 -4.16 12.35
N GLU A 175 9.57 -5.19 13.14
CA GLU A 175 10.68 -5.24 14.10
C GLU A 175 11.79 -6.10 13.52
N PHE A 176 13.03 -5.58 13.59
CA PHE A 176 14.23 -6.31 13.23
C PHE A 176 15.34 -6.00 14.25
N GLU A 177 15.49 -6.91 15.22
CA GLU A 177 16.46 -6.78 16.31
C GLU A 177 16.22 -5.48 17.12
N PHE A 178 17.10 -4.48 16.98
CA PHE A 178 17.02 -3.19 17.69
C PHE A 178 16.42 -2.06 16.85
N GLU A 179 15.91 -2.36 15.66
CA GLU A 179 15.38 -1.37 14.73
C GLU A 179 13.92 -1.68 14.38
N GLN A 180 13.17 -0.64 14.07
CA GLN A 180 11.79 -0.77 13.59
C GLN A 180 11.55 0.06 12.33
N ALA A 181 10.63 -0.43 11.50
CA ALA A 181 10.13 0.30 10.35
C ALA A 181 8.60 0.40 10.41
N LEU A 182 8.08 1.60 10.18
CA LEU A 182 6.65 1.89 10.09
C LEU A 182 6.25 2.03 8.62
N LEU A 183 5.26 1.26 8.17
CA LEU A 183 4.70 1.37 6.82
C LEU A 183 3.28 1.94 6.91
N GLY A 184 3.13 3.24 6.62
CA GLY A 184 1.91 4.00 6.93
C GLY A 184 0.70 3.78 6.01
N ALA A 185 0.82 2.93 4.98
CA ALA A 185 -0.24 2.71 3.98
C ALA A 185 -0.80 4.06 3.47
N ASP A 186 -2.12 4.17 3.35
CA ASP A 186 -2.84 5.40 3.02
C ASP A 186 -3.76 5.84 4.17
N LEU A 187 -3.41 5.46 5.40
CA LEU A 187 -4.20 5.81 6.57
C LEU A 187 -4.24 7.34 6.75
N GLU A 188 -5.43 7.87 7.04
CA GLU A 188 -5.66 9.30 7.19
C GLU A 188 -5.99 9.69 8.64
N VAL A 189 -5.90 10.98 8.93
CA VAL A 189 -6.53 11.60 10.09
C VAL A 189 -8.00 11.80 9.79
N VAL A 190 -8.84 11.30 10.69
CA VAL A 190 -10.30 11.45 10.64
C VAL A 190 -10.78 12.10 11.94
N ALA A 191 -11.99 12.65 11.93
CA ALA A 191 -12.52 13.39 13.09
C ALA A 191 -12.85 12.52 14.31
N ASP A 192 -12.93 11.20 14.13
CA ASP A 192 -13.23 10.23 15.18
C ASP A 192 -11.92 9.59 15.66
N ASP A 193 -11.51 9.92 16.88
CA ASP A 193 -10.23 9.47 17.46
C ASP A 193 -10.16 7.95 17.65
N ALA A 194 -11.30 7.24 17.65
CA ALA A 194 -11.32 5.78 17.66
C ALA A 194 -10.90 5.17 16.31
N ARG A 195 -10.67 5.99 15.27
CA ARG A 195 -10.25 5.61 13.91
C ARG A 195 -8.95 6.31 13.49
N GLY A 196 -8.45 5.94 12.31
CA GLY A 196 -7.28 6.59 11.71
C GLY A 196 -6.01 6.52 12.56
N TRP A 197 -5.16 7.54 12.43
CA TRP A 197 -3.89 7.63 13.16
C TRP A 197 -4.03 7.83 14.68
N ALA A 198 -5.10 8.53 15.11
CA ALA A 198 -5.38 8.74 16.54
C ALA A 198 -5.55 7.40 17.25
N ALA A 199 -6.34 6.47 16.68
CA ALA A 199 -6.54 5.14 17.24
C ALA A 199 -5.25 4.33 17.43
N ILE A 200 -4.28 4.48 16.52
CA ILE A 200 -2.97 3.84 16.65
C ILE A 200 -2.20 4.47 17.81
N CYS A 201 -2.16 5.80 17.88
CA CYS A 201 -1.41 6.52 18.91
C CYS A 201 -2.01 6.35 20.31
N ASP A 202 -3.32 6.12 20.41
CA ASP A 202 -4.02 5.89 21.67
C ASP A 202 -4.03 4.42 22.09
N SER A 203 -3.60 3.49 21.23
CA SER A 203 -3.55 2.06 21.55
C SER A 203 -2.53 1.77 22.66
N ALA A 204 -3.01 1.21 23.77
CA ALA A 204 -2.17 0.71 24.86
C ALA A 204 -1.54 -0.67 24.57
N THR A 205 -1.94 -1.32 23.47
CA THR A 205 -1.56 -2.70 23.13
C THR A 205 -0.66 -2.82 21.91
N ARG A 206 -0.39 -1.70 21.22
CA ARG A 206 0.56 -1.69 20.11
C ARG A 206 1.97 -2.11 20.55
N PRO A 207 2.81 -2.61 19.64
CA PRO A 207 4.22 -2.84 19.91
C PRO A 207 4.92 -1.57 20.44
N ASN A 208 5.81 -1.75 21.41
CA ASN A 208 6.64 -0.66 21.94
C ASN A 208 7.82 -0.36 21.01
N GLY A 209 8.33 0.86 21.06
CA GLY A 209 9.53 1.28 20.33
C GLY A 209 9.29 2.50 19.46
N SER A 210 10.29 2.84 18.65
CA SER A 210 10.26 4.02 17.78
C SER A 210 11.00 3.70 16.49
N ALA A 211 10.31 3.80 15.35
CA ALA A 211 10.85 3.38 14.06
C ALA A 211 11.91 4.37 13.53
N GLY A 212 13.04 3.83 13.07
CA GLY A 212 14.08 4.56 12.33
C GLY A 212 13.71 4.84 10.88
N VAL A 213 12.78 4.06 10.32
CA VAL A 213 12.33 4.18 8.93
C VAL A 213 10.82 4.34 8.86
N TYR A 214 10.36 5.27 8.03
CA TYR A 214 8.94 5.50 7.80
C TYR A 214 8.61 5.49 6.29
N LYS A 215 7.77 4.55 5.84
CA LYS A 215 7.04 4.76 4.58
C LYS A 215 5.89 5.70 4.88
N VAL A 216 6.02 6.92 4.40
CA VAL A 216 5.08 8.00 4.65
C VAL A 216 3.69 7.61 4.17
N ALA A 217 2.68 7.87 5.00
CA ALA A 217 1.29 7.60 4.70
C ALA A 217 0.79 8.41 3.49
N HIS A 218 -0.11 7.80 2.72
CA HIS A 218 -0.94 8.45 1.72
C HIS A 218 -0.16 9.39 0.78
N HIS A 219 0.93 8.86 0.24
CA HIS A 219 1.82 9.55 -0.72
C HIS A 219 2.43 10.86 -0.21
N GLY A 220 2.44 11.09 1.11
CA GLY A 220 2.91 12.32 1.72
C GLY A 220 1.84 13.40 1.88
N SER A 221 0.58 13.12 1.57
CA SER A 221 -0.55 14.03 1.79
C SER A 221 -0.60 14.55 3.24
N VAL A 222 -0.99 15.81 3.41
CA VAL A 222 -1.33 16.38 4.73
C VAL A 222 -2.43 15.58 5.45
N THR A 223 -3.34 14.92 4.72
CA THR A 223 -4.39 14.09 5.33
C THR A 223 -3.84 12.84 6.00
N GLY A 224 -2.67 12.35 5.57
CA GLY A 224 -1.94 11.26 6.22
C GLY A 224 -0.97 11.71 7.31
N HIS A 225 -0.90 13.02 7.60
CA HIS A 225 0.00 13.57 8.62
C HIS A 225 -0.72 13.70 9.97
N TYR A 226 -0.16 13.08 10.99
CA TYR A 226 -0.59 13.22 12.38
C TYR A 226 0.64 13.41 13.27
N ASP A 227 0.66 14.45 14.09
CA ASP A 227 1.82 14.79 14.92
C ASP A 227 2.17 13.66 15.92
N GLY A 228 1.17 12.91 16.39
CA GLY A 228 1.36 11.75 17.24
C GLY A 228 2.23 10.65 16.62
N ILE A 229 2.28 10.54 15.28
CA ILE A 229 3.18 9.59 14.60
C ILE A 229 4.63 9.93 14.93
N TYR A 230 5.01 11.20 14.74
CA TYR A 230 6.38 11.66 14.97
C TYR A 230 6.73 11.74 16.45
N ALA A 231 5.74 12.05 17.30
CA ALA A 231 5.96 12.15 18.74
C ALA A 231 6.03 10.78 19.45
N GLN A 232 5.36 9.75 18.93
CA GLN A 232 5.15 8.49 19.67
C GLN A 232 5.63 7.24 18.92
N LEU A 233 5.64 7.23 17.58
CA LEU A 233 5.88 6.03 16.78
C LEU A 233 7.23 6.06 16.06
N LEU A 234 7.81 7.24 15.83
CA LEU A 234 9.05 7.40 15.09
C LEU A 234 10.18 7.82 16.03
N SER A 235 11.40 7.39 15.70
CA SER A 235 12.61 7.93 16.32
C SER A 235 12.80 9.40 15.95
N ALA A 236 13.68 10.11 16.66
CA ALA A 236 13.98 11.49 16.32
C ALA A 236 14.61 11.56 14.91
N LEU A 237 13.96 12.31 14.00
CA LEU A 237 14.39 12.51 12.60
C LEU A 237 14.64 11.18 11.84
N PRO A 238 13.60 10.37 11.59
CA PRO A 238 13.73 9.10 10.87
C PRO A 238 14.13 9.32 9.41
N ILE A 239 14.51 8.24 8.73
CA ILE A 239 14.57 8.21 7.26
C ILE A 239 13.15 7.98 6.74
N SER A 240 12.64 8.94 5.98
CA SER A 240 11.32 8.86 5.38
C SER A 240 11.40 8.51 3.90
N VAL A 241 10.55 7.59 3.46
CA VAL A 241 10.41 7.20 2.05
C VAL A 241 8.96 7.30 1.61
N LEU A 242 8.70 7.71 0.38
CA LEU A 242 7.33 7.77 -0.14
C LEU A 242 7.22 7.34 -1.60
N ALA A 243 6.01 6.84 -1.91
CA ALA A 243 5.56 6.61 -3.27
C ALA A 243 4.64 7.78 -3.66
N PRO A 244 5.05 8.67 -4.58
CA PRO A 244 4.25 9.84 -4.93
C PRO A 244 3.02 9.42 -5.73
N PHE A 245 1.99 10.27 -5.74
CA PHE A 245 0.76 10.04 -6.46
C PHE A 245 0.48 11.17 -7.46
N SER A 246 0.10 10.80 -8.68
CA SER A 246 -0.26 11.78 -9.71
C SER A 246 -1.43 11.25 -10.52
N ARG A 247 -2.60 11.87 -10.34
CA ARG A 247 -3.82 11.56 -11.10
C ARG A 247 -4.64 12.81 -11.36
N GLY A 248 -4.75 13.19 -12.63
CA GLY A 248 -5.49 14.39 -13.02
C GLY A 248 -4.87 15.65 -12.42
N ARG A 249 -5.61 16.36 -11.57
CA ARG A 249 -5.13 17.57 -10.88
C ARG A 249 -4.47 17.28 -9.53
N THR A 250 -4.60 16.06 -9.02
CA THR A 250 -4.02 15.66 -7.74
C THR A 250 -2.59 15.21 -7.98
N ILE A 251 -1.63 15.95 -7.41
CA ILE A 251 -0.21 15.66 -7.43
C ILE A 251 0.28 15.71 -5.99
N LEU A 252 0.80 14.60 -5.49
CA LEU A 252 1.31 14.43 -4.14
C LEU A 252 2.72 13.82 -4.17
N PRO A 253 3.63 14.25 -3.29
CA PRO A 253 3.45 15.34 -2.32
C PRO A 253 3.41 16.72 -3.00
N THR A 254 2.68 17.67 -2.41
CA THR A 254 2.76 19.10 -2.78
C THR A 254 4.07 19.71 -2.27
N GLU A 255 4.37 20.96 -2.65
CA GLU A 255 5.56 21.64 -2.10
C GLU A 255 5.48 21.82 -0.58
N ALA A 256 4.30 22.20 -0.06
CA ALA A 256 4.08 22.30 1.38
C ALA A 256 4.21 20.94 2.09
N ASP A 257 3.79 19.85 1.44
CA ASP A 257 4.02 18.50 1.98
C ASP A 257 5.51 18.17 2.02
N ARG A 258 6.28 18.54 0.99
CA ARG A 258 7.74 18.33 0.97
C ARG A 258 8.42 19.10 2.09
N GLU A 259 8.11 20.37 2.28
CA GLU A 259 8.65 21.20 3.36
C GLU A 259 8.35 20.59 4.73
N ARG A 260 7.10 20.20 4.97
CA ARG A 260 6.67 19.52 6.20
C ARG A 260 7.40 18.20 6.42
N LEU A 261 7.49 17.34 5.40
CA LEU A 261 8.18 16.05 5.56
C LEU A 261 9.68 16.23 5.86
N CYS A 262 10.31 17.19 5.20
CA CYS A 262 11.72 17.52 5.41
C CYS A 262 12.00 18.12 6.79
N SER A 263 11.05 18.84 7.41
CA SER A 263 11.23 19.36 8.77
C SER A 263 11.15 18.28 9.86
N HIS A 264 10.58 17.11 9.55
CA HIS A 264 10.37 16.02 10.50
C HIS A 264 11.30 14.82 10.30
N SER A 265 12.18 14.83 9.30
CA SER A 265 13.02 13.68 8.93
C SER A 265 14.47 14.11 8.71
N SER A 266 15.41 13.20 8.94
CA SER A 266 16.83 13.44 8.61
C SER A 266 17.04 13.40 7.10
N GLU A 267 16.37 12.46 6.45
CA GLU A 267 16.42 12.25 5.01
C GLU A 267 15.01 11.91 4.51
N VAL A 268 14.62 12.48 3.37
CA VAL A 268 13.34 12.15 2.71
C VAL A 268 13.60 11.76 1.26
N TYR A 269 13.11 10.58 0.86
CA TYR A 269 13.26 10.05 -0.48
C TYR A 269 11.91 9.77 -1.13
N SER A 270 11.82 10.04 -2.43
CA SER A 270 10.66 9.66 -3.27
C SER A 270 11.07 8.64 -4.31
N THR A 271 10.21 7.65 -4.57
CA THR A 271 10.40 6.70 -5.69
C THR A 271 10.23 7.38 -7.05
N ASN A 272 9.72 8.62 -7.10
CA ASN A 272 9.78 9.45 -8.30
C ASN A 272 9.91 10.93 -7.93
N THR A 273 10.99 11.59 -8.36
CA THR A 273 11.17 13.05 -8.22
C THR A 273 10.89 13.81 -9.50
N LYS A 274 10.70 13.12 -10.62
CA LYS A 274 10.34 13.72 -11.92
C LYS A 274 8.83 13.71 -12.09
N ILE A 275 8.19 14.76 -11.61
CA ILE A 275 6.79 15.06 -11.92
C ILE A 275 6.77 15.91 -13.20
N SER A 276 7.12 15.32 -14.33
CA SER A 276 7.02 16.03 -15.61
C SER A 276 6.32 15.14 -16.62
N PRO A 277 5.20 15.60 -17.22
CA PRO A 277 4.54 14.85 -18.28
C PRO A 277 5.47 14.81 -19.49
N VAL A 278 6.07 13.65 -19.74
CA VAL A 278 6.78 13.40 -21.00
C VAL A 278 5.73 13.46 -22.12
N ARG A 279 6.00 14.17 -23.22
CA ARG A 279 5.17 14.09 -24.42
C ARG A 279 5.85 13.15 -25.41
N LEU A 280 5.32 11.95 -25.62
CA LEU A 280 5.77 11.13 -26.75
C LEU A 280 5.21 11.67 -28.06
N PRO A 281 5.98 11.62 -29.17
CA PRO A 281 5.46 11.85 -30.50
C PRO A 281 4.35 10.82 -30.80
N ARG A 282 3.23 11.27 -31.37
CA ARG A 282 2.09 10.41 -31.74
C ARG A 282 1.90 10.39 -33.25
N GLU A 283 1.44 9.27 -33.76
CA GLU A 283 0.98 9.16 -35.15
C GLU A 283 -0.18 10.12 -35.42
N ARG A 284 -0.18 10.71 -36.62
CA ARG A 284 -1.05 11.85 -36.98
C ARG A 284 -2.54 11.52 -36.90
N LEU A 285 -2.93 10.28 -37.20
CA LEU A 285 -4.32 9.81 -37.12
C LEU A 285 -4.82 9.71 -35.68
N VAL A 286 -4.05 9.09 -34.79
CA VAL A 286 -4.38 8.98 -33.35
C VAL A 286 -4.51 10.38 -32.72
N GLY A 287 -3.60 11.29 -33.07
CA GLY A 287 -3.67 12.68 -32.61
C GLY A 287 -4.92 13.44 -33.08
N LYS A 288 -5.41 13.16 -34.30
CA LYS A 288 -6.61 13.79 -34.86
C LYS A 288 -7.88 13.30 -34.16
N THR A 289 -8.03 11.98 -34.01
CA THR A 289 -9.18 11.38 -33.31
C THR A 289 -9.29 11.83 -31.86
N LEU A 290 -8.16 11.93 -31.15
CA LEU A 290 -8.14 12.42 -29.77
C LEU A 290 -8.60 13.87 -29.66
N LYS A 291 -8.15 14.75 -30.58
CA LYS A 291 -8.60 16.14 -30.65
C LYS A 291 -10.09 16.26 -30.94
N GLU A 292 -10.61 15.45 -31.85
CA GLU A 292 -12.03 15.42 -32.20
C GLU A 292 -12.89 14.92 -31.03
N SER A 293 -12.36 14.00 -30.21
CA SER A 293 -13.04 13.50 -29.00
C SER A 293 -12.94 14.43 -27.78
N ASN A 294 -12.28 15.59 -27.89
CA ASN A 294 -11.99 16.53 -26.81
C ASN A 294 -11.34 15.90 -25.56
N ASN A 295 -10.69 14.74 -25.73
CA ASN A 295 -10.03 14.01 -24.66
C ASN A 295 -8.57 14.44 -24.53
N LYS A 296 -8.17 14.82 -23.31
CA LYS A 296 -6.75 15.02 -22.98
C LYS A 296 -6.12 13.68 -22.68
N VAL A 297 -5.14 13.30 -23.50
CA VAL A 297 -4.33 12.10 -23.27
C VAL A 297 -2.91 12.57 -23.02
N GLU A 298 -2.36 12.19 -21.87
CA GLU A 298 -0.97 12.43 -21.47
C GLU A 298 -0.22 11.11 -21.50
N VAL A 299 1.09 11.15 -21.74
CA VAL A 299 1.90 9.94 -21.64
C VAL A 299 2.32 9.80 -20.19
N VAL A 300 2.07 8.62 -19.64
CA VAL A 300 2.63 8.21 -18.36
C VAL A 300 4.05 7.70 -18.65
N ASP A 301 5.03 8.28 -17.97
CA ASP A 301 6.42 7.82 -18.03
C ASP A 301 6.48 6.34 -17.63
N PRO A 302 6.97 5.44 -18.50
CA PRO A 302 7.00 4.01 -18.21
C PRO A 302 8.12 3.62 -17.24
N SER A 303 9.01 4.55 -16.89
CA SER A 303 10.08 4.31 -15.93
C SER A 303 9.57 4.39 -14.49
N PHE A 304 10.18 3.59 -13.61
CA PHE A 304 9.91 3.57 -12.18
C PHE A 304 11.20 3.86 -11.42
N GLY A 305 11.09 4.45 -10.23
CA GLY A 305 12.22 4.55 -9.32
C GLY A 305 12.14 3.54 -8.19
N HIS A 306 13.30 3.25 -7.64
CA HIS A 306 13.47 2.28 -6.55
C HIS A 306 14.42 2.87 -5.52
N ILE A 307 13.94 2.95 -4.28
CA ILE A 307 14.74 3.30 -3.10
C ILE A 307 15.05 1.99 -2.37
N ARG A 308 16.33 1.73 -2.11
CA ARG A 308 16.77 0.57 -1.35
C ARG A 308 17.44 1.01 -0.07
N LEU A 309 16.81 0.71 1.05
CA LEU A 309 17.37 0.84 2.39
C LEU A 309 17.90 -0.53 2.83
N ARG A 310 19.21 -0.63 3.11
CA ARG A 310 19.84 -1.86 3.62
C ARG A 310 20.56 -1.59 4.92
N ARG A 311 20.32 -2.43 5.91
CA ARG A 311 21.03 -2.44 7.19
C ARG A 311 21.45 -3.87 7.51
N ARG A 312 22.62 -4.04 8.12
CA ARG A 312 23.10 -5.34 8.60
C ARG A 312 22.92 -5.41 10.11
N THR A 313 22.91 -6.61 10.68
CA THR A 313 22.82 -6.78 12.14
C THR A 313 24.05 -6.25 12.89
N ASP A 314 25.20 -6.22 12.23
CA ASP A 314 26.49 -5.76 12.77
C ASP A 314 26.86 -4.31 12.39
N ASP A 315 26.05 -3.65 11.56
CA ASP A 315 26.25 -2.27 11.10
C ASP A 315 24.95 -1.50 11.36
N PRO A 316 24.91 -0.59 12.36
CA PRO A 316 23.69 0.12 12.69
C PRO A 316 23.28 1.15 11.63
N THR A 317 24.12 1.41 10.63
CA THR A 317 23.87 2.44 9.62
C THR A 317 23.01 1.92 8.46
N TRP A 318 21.99 2.70 8.10
CA TRP A 318 21.22 2.50 6.88
C TRP A 318 22.03 2.91 5.66
N ARG A 319 22.18 1.99 4.71
CA ARG A 319 22.72 2.29 3.38
C ARG A 319 21.57 2.55 2.43
N VAL A 320 21.52 3.76 1.89
CA VAL A 320 20.51 4.19 0.92
C VAL A 320 21.08 4.08 -0.49
N GLU A 321 20.36 3.41 -1.38
CA GLU A 321 20.63 3.42 -2.82
C GLU A 321 19.39 3.86 -3.58
N LEU A 322 19.59 4.75 -4.56
CA LEU A 322 18.56 5.28 -5.43
C LEU A 322 18.77 4.78 -6.85
N ARG A 323 17.70 4.29 -7.48
CA ARG A 323 17.72 3.81 -8.86
C ARG A 323 16.55 4.38 -9.65
N GLY A 324 16.72 4.50 -10.97
CA GLY A 324 15.69 5.02 -11.86
C GLY A 324 15.36 6.47 -11.52
N HIS A 325 14.09 6.75 -11.29
CA HIS A 325 13.60 8.09 -10.94
C HIS A 325 13.51 8.37 -9.44
N ALA A 326 14.03 7.46 -8.61
CA ALA A 326 14.11 7.72 -7.18
C ALA A 326 15.11 8.85 -6.88
N GLY A 327 14.80 9.69 -5.91
CA GLY A 327 15.59 10.86 -5.56
C GLY A 327 15.30 11.37 -4.15
N ALA A 328 16.24 12.14 -3.60
CA ALA A 328 16.00 12.91 -2.38
C ALA A 328 14.99 14.04 -2.64
N LEU A 329 14.12 14.31 -1.67
CA LEU A 329 13.15 15.40 -1.73
C LEU A 329 13.63 16.67 -1.02
N CYS A 330 14.46 16.52 0.02
CA CYS A 330 15.03 17.65 0.75
C CYS A 330 16.26 18.16 0.03
N VAL A 331 16.40 19.49 -0.03
CA VAL A 331 17.63 20.13 -0.50
C VAL A 331 18.61 20.12 0.68
N ALA A 332 19.85 19.67 0.45
CA ALA A 332 20.93 19.79 1.42
C ALA A 332 21.39 21.23 1.58
#